data_AF-A0AAD9JN12-F1
#
_entry.id   AF-A0AAD9JN12-F1
#
_cell.length_a   1.000
_cell.length_b   1.000
_cell.length_c   1.000
_cell.angle_alpha   90.00
_cell.angle_beta   90.00
_cell.angle_gamma   90.00
#
_symmetry.space_group_name_H-M   'P 1'
#
loop_
_entity.id
_entity.type
_entity.pdbx_description
1 polymer ?
#
loop_
_entity_poly.entity_id
_entity_poly.type
_entity_poly.pdbx_seq_one_letter_code
_entity_poly.pdbx_strand_id
1 'polypeptide(L)'
;MAKVEKEPLNFVHQNAILCETINKETRHQKLYTDYSVNPFKKIHTISGKPNSLHDTEDGEEDTHFKQVIARAHQEPVLKYTNPQTEAQEIGWITKPLINSDRNDRRLHFPRQNSAITKYMDAAWRIKEQTENLN
;
A
#
# COMPACT_ATOMS: atom_id res chain seq x y z
N MET A 1 60.64 14.14 -25.09
CA MET A 1 60.81 14.06 -23.62
C MET A 1 60.42 12.65 -23.20
N ALA A 2 61.35 11.90 -22.60
CA ALA A 2 61.14 10.50 -22.26
C ALA A 2 59.95 10.36 -21.28
N LYS A 3 59.05 9.40 -21.53
CA LYS A 3 57.98 9.05 -20.58
C LYS A 3 58.64 8.41 -19.37
N VAL A 4 58.62 9.11 -18.23
CA VAL A 4 59.02 8.54 -16.95
C VAL A 4 58.03 7.42 -16.61
N GLU A 5 58.52 6.20 -16.49
CA GLU A 5 57.71 5.06 -16.07
C GLU A 5 57.22 5.32 -14.64
N LYS A 6 55.90 5.27 -14.43
CA LYS A 6 55.32 5.46 -13.09
C LYS A 6 55.62 4.21 -12.27
N GLU A 7 56.25 4.41 -11.11
CA GLU A 7 56.51 3.34 -10.15
C GLU A 7 55.22 2.57 -9.81
N PRO A 8 55.32 1.24 -9.62
CA PRO A 8 54.15 0.41 -9.34
C PRO A 8 53.47 0.86 -8.03
N LEU A 9 52.15 0.88 -8.05
CA LEU A 9 51.33 1.42 -6.96
C LEU A 9 51.51 0.62 -5.67
N ASN A 10 52.08 1.25 -4.64
CA ASN A 10 52.26 0.61 -3.34
C ASN A 10 50.98 0.76 -2.49
N PHE A 11 50.19 -0.33 -2.43
CA PHE A 11 48.93 -0.38 -1.67
C PHE A 11 49.09 -0.10 -0.17
N VAL A 12 50.23 -0.46 0.43
CA VAL A 12 50.50 -0.20 1.85
C VAL A 12 50.63 1.31 2.09
N HIS A 13 51.31 2.01 1.18
CA HIS A 13 51.47 3.46 1.27
C HIS A 13 50.14 4.20 1.04
N GLN A 14 49.31 3.74 0.10
CA GLN A 14 47.98 4.31 -0.12
C GLN A 14 47.07 4.15 1.10
N ASN A 15 47.09 2.98 1.74
CA ASN A 15 46.32 2.75 2.96
C ASN A 15 46.80 3.66 4.10
N ALA A 16 48.11 3.89 4.22
CA ALA A 16 48.64 4.82 5.22
C ALA A 16 48.14 6.26 5.01
N ILE A 17 48.12 6.73 3.75
CA ILE A 17 47.57 8.05 3.38
C ILE A 17 46.08 8.13 3.70
N LEU A 18 45.31 7.07 3.40
CA LEU A 18 43.87 7.04 3.67
C LEU A 18 43.59 7.11 5.17
N CYS A 19 44.29 6.31 5.98
CA CYS A 19 44.17 6.35 7.44
C CYS A 19 44.52 7.72 8.01
N GLU A 20 45.58 8.37 7.51
CA GLU A 20 45.94 9.72 7.92
C GLU A 20 44.85 10.75 7.56
N THR A 21 44.25 10.62 6.38
CA THR A 21 43.19 11.50 5.89
C THR A 21 41.95 11.38 6.77
N ILE A 22 41.50 10.15 7.05
CA ILE A 22 40.39 9.87 7.96
C ILE A 22 40.67 10.48 9.34
N ASN A 23 41.87 10.28 9.88
CA ASN A 23 42.24 10.84 11.19
C ASN A 23 42.22 12.37 11.22
N LYS A 24 42.61 13.03 10.12
CA LYS A 24 42.54 14.50 9.98
C LYS A 24 41.10 14.97 9.89
N GLU A 25 40.26 14.28 9.14
CA GLU A 25 38.84 14.59 9.01
C GLU A 25 38.11 14.44 10.34
N THR A 26 38.26 13.29 11.01
CA THR A 26 37.64 13.03 12.32
C THR A 26 38.10 14.02 13.38
N ARG A 27 39.37 14.45 13.38
CA ARG A 27 39.89 15.45 14.32
C ARG A 27 39.17 16.80 14.21
N HIS A 28 38.73 17.18 13.01
CA HIS A 28 38.06 18.46 12.77
C HIS A 28 36.54 18.34 12.63
N GLN A 29 36.00 17.12 12.68
CA GLN A 29 34.57 16.86 12.61
C GLN A 29 33.90 17.36 13.89
N LYS A 30 33.28 18.54 13.81
CA LYS A 30 32.42 19.08 14.87
C LYS A 30 30.98 18.65 14.62
N LEU A 31 30.48 17.75 15.46
CA LEU A 31 29.07 17.38 15.47
C LEU A 31 28.31 18.38 16.36
N TYR A 32 27.46 19.21 15.76
CA TYR A 32 26.54 20.05 16.51
C TYR A 32 25.28 19.26 16.83
N THR A 33 25.24 18.66 18.02
CA THR A 33 24.06 17.94 18.52
C THR A 33 22.98 18.89 19.02
N ASP A 34 23.40 20.06 19.49
CA ASP A 34 22.52 21.03 20.13
C ASP A 34 22.16 22.11 19.10
N TYR A 35 21.25 21.76 18.20
CA TYR A 35 20.61 22.75 17.32
C TYR A 35 19.36 23.28 18.00
N SER A 36 19.41 24.52 18.47
CA SER A 36 18.21 25.26 18.88
C SER A 36 17.74 26.14 17.74
N VAL A 37 16.48 26.00 17.38
CA VAL A 37 15.79 26.90 16.47
C VAL A 37 15.75 28.30 17.08
N ASN A 38 16.17 29.32 16.32
CA ASN A 38 16.12 30.72 16.75
C ASN A 38 14.70 31.09 17.21
N PRO A 39 14.47 31.42 18.50
CA PRO A 39 13.15 31.72 19.05
C PRO A 39 12.46 32.93 18.40
N PHE A 40 13.24 33.84 17.81
CA PHE A 40 12.75 35.07 17.20
C PHE A 40 12.45 34.95 15.70
N LYS A 41 12.69 33.78 15.10
CA LYS A 41 12.45 33.54 13.68
C LYS A 41 11.37 32.48 13.54
N LYS A 42 10.21 32.85 12.98
CA LYS A 42 9.14 31.88 12.66
C LYS A 42 9.69 30.86 11.67
N ILE A 43 9.94 29.64 12.16
CA ILE A 43 10.19 28.50 11.29
C ILE A 43 8.82 27.98 10.84
N HIS A 44 8.63 27.90 9.53
CA HIS A 44 7.51 27.16 8.97
C HIS A 44 7.73 25.70 9.36
N THR A 45 6.88 25.18 10.23
CA THR A 45 6.89 23.76 10.61
C THR A 45 6.75 22.95 9.33
N ILE A 46 7.83 22.29 8.91
CA ILE A 46 7.78 21.32 7.84
C ILE A 46 6.85 20.22 8.35
N SER A 47 5.73 19.99 7.65
CA SER A 47 4.82 18.90 8.00
C SER A 47 5.63 17.60 8.02
N GLY A 48 5.38 16.75 9.02
CA GLY A 48 5.98 15.41 9.10
C GLY A 48 5.80 14.62 7.81
N LYS A 49 6.59 13.55 7.64
CA LYS A 49 6.44 12.73 6.43
C LYS A 49 5.04 12.09 6.45
N PRO A 50 4.32 12.04 5.32
CA PRO A 50 2.91 11.63 5.30
C PRO A 50 2.64 10.21 5.83
N ASN A 51 3.66 9.34 5.87
CA ASN A 51 3.56 7.98 6.41
C ASN A 51 4.51 7.74 7.60
N SER A 52 4.97 8.80 8.29
CA SER A 52 5.80 8.67 9.49
C SER A 52 4.92 8.24 10.66
N LEU A 53 5.06 6.99 11.11
CA LEU A 53 4.38 6.48 12.30
C LEU A 53 4.61 7.40 13.51
N HIS A 54 5.87 7.81 13.73
CA HIS A 54 6.27 8.70 14.82
C HIS A 54 5.57 10.07 14.78
N ASP A 55 5.35 10.65 13.59
CA ASP A 55 4.70 11.97 13.48
C ASP A 55 3.16 11.86 13.51
N THR A 56 2.60 10.65 13.37
CA THR A 56 1.15 10.40 13.25
C THR A 56 0.55 9.83 14.54
N GLU A 57 1.33 9.10 15.36
CA GLU A 57 0.86 8.49 16.62
C GLU A 57 0.56 9.51 17.73
N ASP A 58 1.18 10.69 17.71
CA ASP A 58 1.06 11.71 18.77
C ASP A 58 -0.26 12.53 18.72
N GLY A 59 -1.13 12.28 17.73
CA GLY A 59 -2.39 13.00 17.56
C GLY A 59 -3.58 12.28 18.22
N GLU A 60 -4.42 13.02 18.95
CA GLU A 60 -5.74 12.50 19.34
C GLU A 60 -6.56 12.18 18.09
N GLU A 61 -7.15 10.99 18.05
CA GLU A 61 -7.92 10.52 16.89
C GLU A 61 -9.14 11.41 16.66
N ASP A 62 -9.25 12.00 15.47
CA ASP A 62 -10.42 12.81 15.10
C ASP A 62 -11.67 11.92 14.97
N THR A 63 -12.52 11.98 16.01
CA THR A 63 -13.79 11.25 16.07
C THR A 63 -14.73 11.63 14.93
N HIS A 64 -14.69 12.87 14.44
CA HIS A 64 -15.51 13.31 13.30
C HIS A 64 -15.06 12.61 12.02
N PHE A 65 -13.76 12.60 11.75
CA PHE A 65 -13.19 11.92 10.59
C PHE A 65 -13.53 10.42 10.59
N LYS A 66 -13.44 9.74 11.75
CA LYS A 66 -13.87 8.34 11.89
C LYS A 66 -15.34 8.14 11.54
N GLN A 67 -16.23 9.02 12.02
CA GLN A 67 -17.66 8.96 11.71
C GLN A 67 -17.94 9.19 10.22
N VAL A 68 -17.21 10.12 9.59
CA VAL A 68 -17.34 10.41 8.16
C VAL A 68 -16.95 9.19 7.33
N ILE A 69 -15.82 8.55 7.64
CA ILE A 69 -15.39 7.31 6.98
C ILE A 69 -16.40 6.20 7.21
N ALA A 70 -16.82 5.97 8.46
CA ALA A 70 -17.81 4.94 8.78
C ALA A 70 -19.11 5.15 7.99
N ARG A 71 -19.60 6.39 7.90
CA ARG A 71 -20.78 6.75 7.10
C ARG A 71 -20.56 6.61 5.59
N ALA A 72 -19.34 6.81 5.09
CA ALA A 72 -19.02 6.62 3.68
C ALA A 72 -19.06 5.14 3.26
N HIS A 73 -18.70 4.24 4.17
CA HIS A 73 -18.73 2.79 3.95
C HIS A 73 -20.10 2.13 4.18
N GLN A 74 -21.08 2.86 4.71
CA GLN A 74 -22.43 2.33 4.90
C GLN A 74 -23.13 2.07 3.56
N GLU A 75 -23.98 1.05 3.55
CA GLU A 75 -24.83 0.75 2.41
C GLU A 75 -25.75 1.94 2.08
N PRO A 76 -26.06 2.20 0.79
CA PRO A 76 -26.90 3.33 0.39
C PRO A 76 -28.26 3.40 1.12
N VAL A 77 -28.88 2.25 1.37
CA VAL A 77 -30.18 2.12 2.06
C VAL A 77 -30.10 2.52 3.55
N LEU A 78 -28.92 2.39 4.17
CA LEU A 78 -28.70 2.85 5.55
C LEU A 78 -28.36 4.35 5.60
N LYS A 79 -27.81 4.90 4.51
CA LYS A 79 -27.35 6.29 4.44
C LYS A 79 -28.45 7.27 4.00
N TYR A 80 -29.35 6.83 3.13
CA TYR A 80 -30.41 7.65 2.56
C TYR A 80 -31.75 6.94 2.67
N THR A 81 -32.83 7.71 2.81
CA THR A 81 -34.20 7.15 2.86
C THR A 81 -34.68 6.66 1.50
N ASN A 82 -34.18 7.28 0.43
CA ASN A 82 -34.60 7.07 -0.95
C ASN A 82 -33.37 6.97 -1.86
N PRO A 83 -33.45 6.24 -3.00
CA PRO A 83 -32.36 6.19 -3.96
C PRO A 83 -32.05 7.60 -4.48
N GLN A 84 -30.76 7.92 -4.58
CA GLN A 84 -30.30 9.24 -5.03
C GLN A 84 -30.04 9.28 -6.55
N THR A 85 -29.91 8.12 -7.18
CA THR A 85 -29.68 7.98 -8.62
C THR A 85 -30.54 6.84 -9.17
N GLU A 86 -30.85 6.89 -10.47
CA GLU A 86 -31.62 5.84 -11.16
C GLU A 86 -30.97 4.46 -11.03
N ALA A 87 -29.63 4.40 -11.09
CA ALA A 87 -28.90 3.16 -10.90
C ALA A 87 -29.08 2.56 -9.50
N GLN A 88 -29.31 3.39 -8.47
CA GLN A 88 -29.59 2.93 -7.11
C GLN A 88 -31.03 2.44 -6.95
N GLU A 89 -31.97 2.83 -7.80
CA GLU A 89 -33.35 2.32 -7.76
C GLU A 89 -33.35 0.79 -7.96
N ILE A 90 -32.48 0.32 -8.85
CA ILE A 90 -32.27 -1.11 -9.09
C ILE A 90 -31.59 -1.73 -7.87
N GLY A 91 -32.32 -2.59 -7.16
CA GLY A 91 -31.81 -3.25 -5.97
C GLY A 91 -31.85 -2.40 -4.70
N TRP A 92 -32.55 -1.25 -4.70
CA TRP A 92 -32.79 -0.49 -3.47
C TRP A 92 -33.53 -1.32 -2.41
N ILE A 93 -34.52 -2.10 -2.86
CA ILE A 93 -35.27 -3.05 -2.03
C ILE A 93 -34.74 -4.45 -2.33
N THR A 94 -33.75 -4.90 -1.55
CA THR A 94 -33.13 -6.22 -1.70
C THR A 94 -33.91 -7.36 -1.03
N LYS A 95 -34.86 -7.02 -0.14
CA LYS A 95 -35.66 -8.00 0.58
C LYS A 95 -36.65 -8.67 -0.40
N PRO A 96 -36.57 -9.99 -0.60
CA PRO A 96 -37.49 -10.68 -1.50
C PRO A 96 -38.92 -10.63 -0.92
N LEU A 97 -39.92 -10.54 -1.80
CA LEU A 97 -41.34 -10.55 -1.40
C LEU A 97 -41.75 -11.87 -0.75
N ILE A 98 -41.10 -12.96 -1.14
CA ILE A 98 -41.30 -14.30 -0.60
C ILE A 98 -40.01 -14.73 0.08
N ASN A 99 -40.09 -15.07 1.36
CA ASN A 99 -38.97 -15.63 2.10
C ASN A 99 -38.71 -17.06 1.61
N SER A 100 -37.79 -17.20 0.68
CA SER A 100 -37.35 -18.52 0.20
C SER A 100 -36.29 -19.08 1.14
N ASP A 101 -36.63 -20.13 1.88
CA ASP A 101 -35.63 -20.89 2.65
C ASP A 101 -34.76 -21.70 1.68
N ARG A 102 -33.49 -21.28 1.53
CA ARG A 102 -32.51 -21.99 0.70
C ARG A 102 -31.94 -23.24 1.39
N ASN A 103 -32.22 -23.43 2.68
CA ASN A 103 -31.80 -24.64 3.40
C ASN A 103 -32.80 -25.78 3.24
N ASP A 104 -34.05 -25.49 2.86
CA ASP A 104 -35.05 -26.53 2.64
C ASP A 104 -34.73 -27.30 1.35
N ARG A 105 -34.19 -28.51 1.54
CA ARG A 105 -33.84 -29.46 0.46
C ARG A 105 -35.05 -29.93 -0.34
N ARG A 106 -36.28 -29.69 0.12
CA ARG A 106 -37.52 -30.03 -0.61
C ARG A 106 -37.89 -29.01 -1.68
N LEU A 107 -37.42 -27.78 -1.53
CA LEU A 107 -37.77 -26.65 -2.40
C LEU A 107 -36.54 -26.05 -3.10
N HIS A 108 -35.35 -26.21 -2.51
CA HIS A 108 -34.11 -25.69 -3.06
C HIS A 108 -33.29 -26.78 -3.77
N PHE A 109 -33.42 -26.84 -5.10
CA PHE A 109 -32.66 -27.74 -5.98
C PHE A 109 -31.73 -26.96 -6.92
N PRO A 110 -30.64 -26.35 -6.41
CA PRO A 110 -29.68 -25.69 -7.27
C PRO A 110 -28.98 -26.72 -8.18
N ARG A 111 -28.70 -26.35 -9.41
CA ARG A 111 -27.88 -27.19 -10.29
C ARG A 111 -26.48 -27.31 -9.70
N GLN A 112 -26.00 -28.54 -9.54
CA GLN A 112 -24.66 -28.82 -9.04
C GLN A 112 -23.83 -29.48 -10.13
N ASN A 113 -22.56 -29.09 -10.21
CA ASN A 113 -21.64 -29.67 -11.18
C ASN A 113 -21.18 -31.04 -10.70
N SER A 114 -21.37 -32.05 -11.54
CA SER A 114 -20.84 -33.40 -11.30
C SER A 114 -19.33 -33.46 -11.58
N ALA A 115 -18.67 -34.53 -11.14
CA ALA A 115 -17.26 -34.77 -11.46
C ALA A 115 -17.01 -34.80 -12.98
N ILE A 116 -17.94 -35.40 -13.74
CA ILE A 116 -17.87 -35.47 -15.21
C ILE A 116 -17.99 -34.08 -15.83
N THR A 117 -18.95 -33.28 -15.36
CA THR A 117 -19.16 -31.91 -15.85
C THR A 117 -17.94 -31.03 -15.57
N LYS A 118 -17.33 -31.15 -14.38
CA LYS A 118 -16.10 -30.44 -14.03
C LYS A 118 -14.90 -30.85 -14.88
N TYR A 119 -14.76 -32.16 -15.14
CA TYR A 119 -13.70 -32.68 -16.00
C TYR A 119 -13.84 -32.16 -17.43
N MET A 120 -15.05 -32.23 -18.00
CA MET A 120 -15.30 -31.73 -19.34
C MET A 120 -15.09 -30.22 -19.45
N ASP A 121 -15.53 -29.42 -18.47
CA ASP A 121 -15.24 -27.99 -18.40
C ASP A 121 -13.72 -27.71 -18.46
N ALA A 122 -12.92 -28.47 -17.71
CA ALA A 122 -11.47 -28.31 -17.71
C ALA A 122 -10.85 -28.72 -19.06
N ALA A 123 -11.29 -29.84 -19.63
CA ALA A 123 -10.84 -30.30 -20.93
C ALA A 123 -11.15 -29.28 -22.05
N TRP A 124 -12.34 -28.68 -22.02
CA TRP A 124 -12.75 -27.63 -22.96
C TRP A 124 -11.91 -26.37 -22.82
N ARG A 125 -11.65 -25.89 -21.59
CA ARG A 125 -10.76 -24.74 -21.37
C ARG A 125 -9.35 -24.96 -21.93
N ILE A 126 -8.79 -26.16 -21.72
CA ILE A 126 -7.47 -26.51 -22.25
C ILE A 126 -7.50 -26.50 -23.78
N LYS A 127 -8.53 -27.09 -24.39
CA LYS A 127 -8.71 -27.12 -25.84
C LYS A 127 -8.77 -25.70 -26.44
N GLU A 128 -9.60 -24.83 -25.89
CA GLU A 128 -9.73 -23.44 -26.36
C GLU A 128 -8.41 -22.66 -26.21
N GLN A 129 -7.66 -22.87 -25.12
CA GLN A 129 -6.34 -22.26 -24.95
C GLN A 129 -5.35 -22.75 -26.02
N THR A 130 -5.36 -24.04 -26.35
CA THR A 130 -4.47 -24.60 -27.39
C THR A 130 -4.85 -24.15 -28.80
N GLU A 131 -6.14 -23.98 -29.09
CA GLU A 131 -6.61 -23.50 -30.40
C GLU A 131 -6.34 -22.00 -30.57
N ASN A 132 -6.43 -21.19 -29.51
CA ASN A 132 -6.12 -19.75 -29.55
C ASN A 132 -4.61 -19.43 -29.60
N LEU A 133 -3.73 -20.40 -29.33
CA LEU A 133 -2.27 -20.25 -29.40
C LEU A 133 -1.66 -20.62 -30.76
N ASN A 134 -2.43 -21.27 -31.63
CA ASN A 134 -2.05 -21.65 -32.99
C ASN A 134 -2.60 -20.66 -34.02
#